data_AF-A0A925XDC3-F1
#
_entry.id   AF-A0A925XDC3-F1
#
_cell.length_a   1.000
_cell.length_b   1.000
_cell.length_c   1.000
_cell.angle_alpha   90.00
_cell.angle_beta   90.00
_cell.angle_gamma   90.00
#
_symmetry.space_group_name_H-M   'P 1'
#
loop_
_entity.id
_entity.type
_entity.pdbx_description
1 polymer ?
#
loop_
_entity_poly.entity_id
_entity_poly.type
_entity_poly.pdbx_seq_one_letter_code
_entity_poly.pdbx_strand_id
1 'polypeptide(L)'
;GFAHSVETYQAGKLVGGLYGVAIGGAFFGESMFHLLPNASKVAFHYLIQRLENQGFSLLYTQFINDNVKRFGAVEIPKNVYLQKLVQAVKLEVSFE
;
A
#
# COMPACT_ATOMS: atom_id res chain seq x y z
N GLY A 1 0.64 6.88 14.10
CA GLY A 1 0.48 8.16 13.36
C GLY A 1 -0.25 7.91 12.06
N PHE A 2 -0.38 8.88 11.14
CA PHE A 2 -1.03 8.63 9.84
C PHE A 2 -0.06 8.09 8.78
N ALA A 3 1.21 8.49 8.80
CA ALA A 3 2.22 8.02 7.86
C ALA A 3 2.88 6.74 8.37
N HIS A 4 3.05 5.76 7.48
CA HIS A 4 3.65 4.47 7.76
C HIS A 4 4.60 4.07 6.63
N SER A 5 5.66 3.36 6.99
CA SER A 5 6.62 2.77 6.07
C SER A 5 6.68 1.26 6.22
N VAL A 6 7.08 0.59 5.13
CA VAL A 6 7.41 -0.83 5.10
C VAL A 6 8.78 -0.98 4.48
N GLU A 7 9.74 -1.45 5.26
CA GLU A 7 11.14 -1.55 4.87
C GLU A 7 11.55 -2.99 4.57
N THR A 8 12.39 -3.16 3.55
CA THR A 8 13.02 -4.43 3.21
C THR A 8 14.49 -4.39 3.58
N TYR A 9 14.92 -5.33 4.43
CA TYR A 9 16.31 -5.48 4.84
C TYR A 9 16.93 -6.77 4.31
N GLN A 10 18.20 -6.72 3.90
CA GLN A 10 19.01 -7.90 3.59
C GLN A 10 20.36 -7.77 4.32
N ALA A 11 20.72 -8.80 5.10
CA ALA A 11 21.94 -8.80 5.92
C ALA A 11 22.11 -7.52 6.76
N GLY A 12 21.03 -7.05 7.39
CA GLY A 12 21.02 -5.85 8.24
C GLY A 12 21.05 -4.52 7.48
N LYS A 13 21.06 -4.52 6.14
CA LYS A 13 21.07 -3.30 5.32
C LYS A 13 19.69 -3.02 4.74
N LEU A 14 19.26 -1.76 4.77
CA LEU A 14 18.05 -1.29 4.09
C LEU A 14 18.28 -1.37 2.57
N VAL A 15 17.49 -2.18 1.88
CA VAL A 15 17.65 -2.44 0.43
C VAL A 15 16.42 -2.07 -0.38
N GLY A 16 15.36 -1.59 0.26
CA GLY A 16 14.16 -1.10 -0.39
C GLY A 16 13.06 -0.82 0.61
N GLY A 17 11.95 -0.31 0.11
CA GLY A 17 10.79 -0.05 0.94
C GLY A 17 9.77 0.84 0.24
N LEU A 18 8.75 1.18 0.99
CA LEU A 18 7.71 2.11 0.59
C LEU A 18 7.20 2.89 1.79
N TYR A 19 6.49 3.98 1.53
CA TYR A 19 5.71 4.66 2.55
C TYR A 19 4.37 5.12 1.99
N GLY A 20 3.45 5.38 2.90
CA GLY A 20 2.13 5.89 2.58
C GLY A 20 1.40 6.42 3.80
N VAL A 21 0.15 6.79 3.58
CA VAL A 21 -0.73 7.35 4.61
C VAL A 21 -1.91 6.41 4.84
N ALA A 22 -2.20 6.08 6.10
CA ALA A 22 -3.37 5.33 6.50
C ALA A 22 -4.44 6.27 7.06
N ILE A 23 -5.66 6.23 6.52
CA ILE A 23 -6.82 6.98 7.03
C ILE A 23 -8.03 6.04 7.04
N GLY A 24 -8.50 5.69 8.24
CA GLY A 24 -9.45 4.60 8.41
C GLY A 24 -8.92 3.32 7.75
N GLY A 25 -9.77 2.65 6.98
CA GLY A 25 -9.40 1.47 6.18
C GLY A 25 -8.91 1.77 4.76
N ALA A 26 -8.46 3.00 4.47
CA ALA A 26 -7.79 3.36 3.23
C ALA A 26 -6.28 3.59 3.45
N PHE A 27 -5.46 3.02 2.57
CA PHE A 27 -4.02 3.28 2.52
C PHE A 27 -3.64 3.93 1.19
N PHE A 28 -2.96 5.07 1.25
CA PHE A 28 -2.48 5.82 0.10
C PHE A 28 -0.97 5.60 -0.03
N GLY A 29 -0.56 4.77 -0.98
CA GLY A 29 0.85 4.53 -1.27
C GLY A 29 1.44 5.74 -1.98
N GLU A 30 2.48 6.34 -1.39
CA GLU A 30 3.08 7.57 -1.90
C GLU A 30 4.30 7.30 -2.78
N SER A 31 5.26 6.54 -2.27
CA SER A 31 6.47 6.23 -3.02
C SER A 31 7.09 4.91 -2.60
N MET A 32 7.91 4.36 -3.48
CA MET A 32 8.68 3.14 -3.25
C MET A 32 10.09 3.30 -3.78
N PHE A 33 11.05 2.66 -3.14
CA PHE A 33 12.44 2.63 -3.58
C PHE A 33 13.03 1.22 -3.46
N HIS A 34 14.09 0.96 -4.22
CA HIS A 34 14.86 -0.27 -4.11
C HIS A 34 16.32 -0.01 -4.48
N LEU A 35 17.22 -0.66 -3.76
CA LEU A 35 18.65 -0.72 -4.02
C LEU A 35 19.07 -2.10 -4.53
N LEU A 36 18.23 -3.11 -4.36
CA LEU A 36 18.39 -4.45 -4.92
C LEU A 36 17.15 -4.87 -5.72
N PRO A 37 17.29 -5.74 -6.73
CA PRO A 37 16.16 -6.28 -7.48
C PRO A 37 15.08 -6.84 -6.54
N ASN A 38 13.82 -6.51 -6.84
CA ASN A 38 12.62 -6.97 -6.12
C ASN A 38 12.45 -6.51 -4.66
N ALA A 39 13.36 -5.72 -4.09
CA ALA A 39 13.24 -5.30 -2.68
C ALA A 39 11.95 -4.50 -2.39
N SER A 40 11.56 -3.58 -3.29
CA SER A 40 10.29 -2.84 -3.17
C SER A 40 9.06 -3.73 -3.37
N LYS A 41 9.17 -4.80 -4.16
CA LYS A 41 8.07 -5.76 -4.39
C LYS A 41 7.80 -6.59 -3.15
N VAL A 42 8.84 -6.97 -2.41
CA VAL A 42 8.71 -7.63 -1.10
C VAL A 42 7.98 -6.69 -0.13
N ALA A 43 8.42 -5.43 -0.01
CA ALA A 43 7.74 -4.44 0.84
C ALA A 43 6.26 -4.27 0.44
N PHE A 44 5.97 -4.19 -0.86
CA PHE A 44 4.61 -4.04 -1.37
C PHE A 44 3.74 -5.28 -1.09
N HIS A 45 4.29 -6.48 -1.21
CA HIS A 45 3.58 -7.71 -0.84
C HIS A 45 3.22 -7.73 0.65
N TYR A 46 4.18 -7.40 1.52
CA TYR A 46 3.94 -7.33 2.97
C TYR A 46 2.96 -6.22 3.34
N LEU A 47 2.98 -5.08 2.63
CA LEU A 47 1.97 -4.04 2.77
C LEU A 47 0.57 -4.62 2.51
N ILE A 48 0.36 -5.30 1.38
CA ILE A 48 -0.95 -5.88 1.04
C ILE A 48 -1.42 -6.84 2.13
N GLN A 49 -0.56 -7.77 2.56
CA GLN A 49 -0.91 -8.73 3.62
C GLN A 49 -1.27 -8.03 4.94
N ARG A 50 -0.53 -6.99 5.31
CA ARG A 50 -0.82 -6.20 6.50
C ARG A 50 -2.19 -5.53 6.41
N LEU A 51 -2.47 -4.88 5.29
CA LEU A 51 -3.74 -4.20 5.04
C LEU A 51 -4.92 -5.20 5.09
N GLU A 52 -4.78 -6.35 4.46
CA GLU A 52 -5.80 -7.42 4.49
C GLU A 52 -6.05 -7.93 5.93
N ASN A 53 -4.98 -8.24 6.66
CA ASN A 53 -5.08 -8.75 8.04
C ASN A 53 -5.69 -7.73 9.02
N GLN A 54 -5.52 -6.44 8.75
CA GLN A 54 -6.07 -5.36 9.57
C GLN A 54 -7.45 -4.88 9.09
N GLY A 55 -8.02 -5.49 8.04
CA GLY A 55 -9.36 -5.14 7.55
C GLY A 55 -9.42 -3.84 6.76
N PHE A 56 -8.31 -3.38 6.19
CA PHE A 56 -8.33 -2.30 5.20
C PHE A 56 -9.07 -2.78 3.94
N SER A 57 -9.80 -1.85 3.31
CA SER A 57 -10.62 -2.16 2.14
C SER A 57 -10.20 -1.43 0.87
N LEU A 58 -9.21 -0.53 0.95
CA LEU A 58 -8.73 0.26 -0.18
C LEU A 58 -7.22 0.51 -0.08
N LEU A 59 -6.47 0.07 -1.09
CA LEU A 59 -5.09 0.47 -1.35
C LEU A 59 -5.06 1.31 -2.63
N TYR A 60 -4.64 2.57 -2.52
CA TYR A 60 -4.47 3.49 -3.64
C TYR A 60 -3.00 3.58 -4.03
N THR A 61 -2.66 3.27 -5.28
CA THR A 61 -1.27 3.21 -5.77
C THR A 61 -0.86 4.41 -6.64
N GLN A 62 -1.65 5.49 -6.65
CA GLN A 62 -1.52 6.69 -7.50
C GLN A 62 -1.63 6.42 -9.00
N PHE A 63 -0.67 5.71 -9.57
CA PHE A 63 -0.61 5.37 -10.99
C PHE A 63 -0.59 3.86 -11.18
N ILE A 64 -1.29 3.39 -12.20
CA ILE A 64 -1.18 2.00 -12.60
C ILE A 64 0.10 1.80 -13.42
N ASN A 65 0.82 0.72 -13.13
CA ASN A 65 1.97 0.27 -13.90
C ASN A 65 2.07 -1.26 -13.83
N ASP A 66 2.96 -1.85 -14.63
CA ASP A 66 3.09 -3.31 -14.71
C ASP A 66 3.48 -3.96 -13.38
N ASN A 67 4.14 -3.23 -12.48
CA ASN A 67 4.49 -3.79 -11.17
C ASN A 67 3.25 -3.95 -10.30
N VAL A 68 2.43 -2.91 -10.14
CA VAL A 68 1.23 -2.98 -9.29
C VAL A 68 0.13 -3.85 -9.90
N LYS A 69 0.04 -3.92 -11.24
CA LYS A 69 -0.89 -4.84 -11.94
C LYS A 69 -0.63 -6.30 -11.59
N ARG A 70 0.64 -6.71 -11.46
CA ARG A 70 1.01 -8.08 -11.06
C ARG A 70 0.53 -8.45 -9.66
N PHE A 71 0.29 -7.46 -8.82
CA PHE A 71 -0.27 -7.62 -7.47
C PHE A 71 -1.80 -7.46 -7.42
N GLY A 72 -2.48 -7.40 -8.58
CA GLY A 72 -3.93 -7.31 -8.67
C GLY A 72 -4.49 -5.89 -8.68
N ALA A 73 -3.65 -4.86 -8.83
CA ALA A 73 -4.15 -3.49 -9.00
C ALA A 73 -4.97 -3.36 -10.29
N VAL A 74 -6.12 -2.72 -10.20
CA VAL A 74 -7.05 -2.49 -11.31
C VAL A 74 -7.36 -1.01 -11.44
N GLU A 75 -7.59 -0.57 -12.68
CA GLU A 75 -8.19 0.75 -12.91
C GLU A 75 -9.71 0.67 -12.73
N ILE A 76 -10.25 1.64 -12.03
CA ILE A 76 -11.69 1.78 -11.81
C ILE A 76 -12.14 3.19 -12.17
N PRO A 77 -13.40 3.37 -12.61
CA PRO A 77 -13.96 4.71 -12.82
C PRO A 77 -13.90 5.57 -11.56
N LYS A 78 -13.67 6.89 -11.74
CA LYS A 78 -13.53 7.84 -10.62
C LYS A 78 -14.70 7.81 -9.63
N ASN A 79 -15.93 7.70 -10.11
CA ASN A 79 -17.12 7.60 -9.27
C ASN A 79 -17.11 6.33 -8.39
N VAL A 80 -16.67 5.20 -8.93
CA VAL A 80 -16.53 3.94 -8.18
C VAL A 80 -15.42 4.07 -7.13
N TYR A 81 -14.29 4.70 -7.48
CA TYR A 81 -13.22 4.99 -6.52
C TYR A 81 -13.73 5.86 -5.36
N LEU A 82 -14.42 6.96 -5.66
CA LEU A 82 -14.94 7.87 -4.63
C LEU A 82 -15.93 7.18 -3.69
N GLN A 83 -16.80 6.30 -4.22
CA GLN A 83 -17.71 5.49 -3.40
C GLN A 83 -16.94 4.56 -2.45
N LYS A 84 -15.92 3.84 -2.95
CA LYS A 84 -15.08 2.97 -2.13
C LYS A 84 -14.31 3.75 -1.08
N LEU A 85 -13.75 4.91 -1.45
CA LEU A 85 -13.00 5.78 -0.55
C LEU A 85 -13.85 6.26 0.63
N VAL A 86 -15.08 6.75 0.36
CA VAL A 86 -16.00 7.21 1.42
C VAL A 86 -16.33 6.12 2.43
N GLN A 87 -16.42 4.85 2.00
CA GLN A 87 -16.63 3.73 2.89
C GLN A 87 -15.35 3.39 3.67
N ALA A 88 -14.21 3.30 2.97
CA ALA A 88 -12.94 2.91 3.56
C ALA A 88 -12.50 3.86 4.69
N VAL A 89 -12.59 5.18 4.50
CA VAL A 89 -12.14 6.16 5.52
C VAL A 89 -12.99 6.17 6.80
N LYS A 90 -14.17 5.54 6.77
CA LYS A 90 -15.06 5.40 7.95
C LYS A 90 -14.77 4.13 8.76
N LEU A 91 -13.96 3.21 8.26
CA LEU A 91 -13.61 1.99 8.97
C LEU A 91 -12.69 2.32 10.15
N GLU A 92 -13.02 1.77 11.32
CA GLU A 92 -12.21 1.88 12.53
C GLU A 92 -11.18 0.74 12.56
N VAL A 93 -10.10 0.92 11.79
CA VAL A 93 -8.97 -0.02 11.72
C VAL A 93 -7.64 0.71 11.95
N SER A 94 -6.62 -0.05 12.36
CA SER A 94 -5.27 0.47 12.60
C SER A 94 -4.26 -0.22 11.68
N PHE A 95 -3.24 0.51 11.25
CA PHE A 95 -2.11 -0.10 10.55
C PHE A 95 -1.21 -0.93 11.47
N GLU A 96 -1.21 -0.62 12.77
CA GLU A 96 -0.36 -1.26 13.79
C GLU A 96 -0.77 -2.69 14.13
#